data_AF-A0A9K3P464-F1
#
_entry.id   AF-A0A9K3P464-F1
#
_cell.length_a   1.000
_cell.length_b   1.000
_cell.length_c   1.000
_cell.angle_alpha   90.00
_cell.angle_beta   90.00
_cell.angle_gamma   90.00
#
_symmetry.space_group_name_H-M   'P 1'
#
loop_
_entity.id
_entity.type
_entity.pdbx_description
1 polymer ?
#
loop_
_entity_poly.entity_id
_entity_poly.type
_entity_poly.pdbx_seq_one_letter_code
_entity_poly.pdbx_strand_id
1 'polypeptide(L)'
;MSTSEKSGTPVEETSLILPPLKWSEATFKELVTSFKFPPSWGAIYPQEGQMAAQALAGYITLFWEYFADGNFRLPVTKFLIEVLSHYRFHLSQLHPVGLVRIHHFEFLCQSMGIQPMVDRFQVFYQLHCSLGFYSFQQRLPAKKILLVPPKSYHD
;
A
#
# COMPACT_ATOMS: atom_id res chain seq x y z
N MET A 1 14.87 -54.56 -18.56
CA MET A 1 14.31 -53.51 -17.67
C MET A 1 15.16 -52.27 -17.88
N SER A 2 14.69 -51.35 -18.72
CA SER A 2 15.41 -50.13 -19.10
C SER A 2 14.98 -49.00 -18.17
N THR A 3 15.92 -48.45 -17.42
CA THR A 3 15.74 -47.27 -16.57
C THR A 3 15.55 -46.04 -17.44
N SER A 4 14.37 -45.43 -17.38
CA SER A 4 14.12 -44.11 -17.97
C SER A 4 14.47 -43.05 -16.94
N GLU A 5 15.56 -42.33 -17.20
CA GLU A 5 15.92 -41.11 -16.49
C GLU A 5 14.86 -40.04 -16.76
N LYS A 6 14.31 -39.47 -15.69
CA LYS A 6 13.45 -38.28 -15.77
C LYS A 6 14.34 -37.07 -16.00
N SER A 7 14.32 -36.53 -17.21
CA SER A 7 14.84 -35.19 -17.50
C SER A 7 14.05 -34.16 -16.70
N GLY A 8 14.67 -33.59 -15.66
CA GLY A 8 14.15 -32.41 -14.99
C GLY A 8 14.13 -31.24 -15.97
N THR A 9 12.94 -30.70 -16.22
CA THR A 9 12.78 -29.42 -16.91
C THR A 9 13.52 -28.33 -16.13
N PRO A 10 14.37 -27.50 -16.77
CA PRO A 10 14.91 -26.32 -16.12
C PRO A 10 13.74 -25.40 -15.78
N VAL A 11 13.65 -24.98 -14.52
CA VAL A 11 12.77 -23.87 -14.15
C VAL A 11 13.39 -22.64 -14.79
N GLU A 12 12.80 -22.21 -15.91
CA GLU A 12 13.11 -20.96 -16.57
C GLU A 12 12.87 -19.86 -15.53
N GLU A 13 13.97 -19.31 -15.00
CA GLU A 13 13.93 -18.06 -14.26
C GLU A 13 13.47 -17.00 -15.27
N THR A 14 12.15 -16.83 -15.37
CA THR A 14 11.55 -15.73 -16.08
C THR A 14 12.08 -14.47 -15.40
N SER A 15 13.12 -13.89 -15.99
CA SER A 15 13.61 -12.57 -15.65
C SER A 15 12.39 -11.67 -15.70
N LEU A 16 11.89 -11.30 -14.52
CA LEU A 16 10.78 -10.38 -14.37
C LEU A 16 11.29 -9.05 -14.90
N ILE A 17 11.10 -8.82 -16.21
CA ILE A 17 11.29 -7.51 -16.81
C ILE A 17 10.23 -6.65 -16.15
N LEU A 18 10.65 -5.97 -15.08
CA LEU A 18 9.81 -4.99 -14.42
C LEU A 18 9.50 -3.92 -15.47
N PRO A 19 8.23 -3.49 -15.58
CA PRO A 19 7.89 -2.44 -16.51
C PRO A 19 8.79 -1.22 -16.26
N PRO A 20 9.22 -0.51 -17.32
CA PRO A 20 10.11 0.62 -17.17
C PRO A 20 9.51 1.64 -16.20
N LEU A 21 10.37 2.26 -15.38
CA LEU A 21 9.98 3.34 -14.50
C LEU A 21 9.20 4.39 -15.32
N LYS A 22 7.94 4.64 -14.95
CA LYS A 22 7.06 5.58 -15.66
C LYS A 22 7.45 7.05 -15.48
N TRP A 23 8.55 7.34 -14.81
CA TRP A 23 8.90 8.68 -14.34
C TRP A 23 10.38 8.98 -14.57
N SER A 24 10.67 10.24 -14.92
CA SER A 24 11.98 10.81 -15.21
C SER A 24 12.38 11.91 -14.21
N GLU A 25 13.63 12.37 -14.28
CA GLU A 25 14.09 13.52 -13.50
C GLU A 25 13.25 14.78 -13.78
N ALA A 26 12.77 14.95 -15.02
CA ALA A 26 11.89 16.07 -15.38
C ALA A 26 10.54 16.00 -14.62
N THR A 27 9.89 14.83 -14.60
CA THR A 27 8.65 14.65 -13.82
C THR A 27 8.89 14.80 -12.31
N PHE A 28 10.04 14.38 -11.79
CA PHE A 28 10.40 14.62 -10.39
C PHE A 28 10.48 16.12 -10.07
N LYS A 29 11.18 16.91 -10.90
CA LYS A 29 11.28 18.37 -10.73
C LYS A 29 9.90 19.05 -10.81
N GLU A 30 9.03 18.57 -11.69
CA GLU A 30 7.66 19.04 -11.80
C GLU A 30 6.85 18.72 -10.54
N LEU A 31 6.98 17.52 -9.95
CA LEU A 31 6.31 17.18 -8.69
C LEU A 31 6.77 18.05 -7.54
N VAL A 32 8.08 18.21 -7.36
CA VAL A 32 8.66 19.07 -6.30
C VAL A 32 8.11 20.50 -6.40
N THR A 33 7.99 21.00 -7.63
CA THR A 33 7.47 22.34 -7.91
C THR A 33 5.96 22.45 -7.70
N SER A 34 5.18 21.54 -8.28
CA SER A 34 3.71 21.54 -8.24
C SER A 34 3.16 21.30 -6.83
N PHE A 35 3.78 20.40 -6.07
CA PHE A 35 3.45 20.16 -4.66
C PHE A 35 4.17 21.13 -3.70
N LYS A 36 4.96 22.07 -4.23
CA LYS A 36 5.62 23.15 -3.48
C LYS A 36 6.43 22.65 -2.30
N PHE A 37 7.27 21.63 -2.52
CA PHE A 37 8.12 21.11 -1.46
C PHE A 37 9.08 22.21 -0.98
N PRO A 38 9.19 22.44 0.34
CA PRO A 38 10.18 23.33 0.90
C PRO A 38 11.60 22.90 0.50
N PRO A 39 12.48 23.83 0.07
CA PRO A 39 13.88 23.50 -0.21
C PRO A 39 14.60 22.87 0.98
N SER A 40 14.18 23.21 2.20
CA SER A 40 14.71 22.64 3.45
C SER A 40 14.47 21.14 3.61
N TRP A 41 13.52 20.55 2.88
CA TRP A 41 13.32 19.10 2.88
C TRP A 41 14.35 18.36 2.02
N GLY A 42 15.05 19.06 1.13
CA GLY A 42 16.13 18.49 0.34
C GLY A 42 15.71 17.26 -0.49
N ALA A 43 14.55 17.30 -1.16
CA ALA A 43 14.04 16.15 -1.91
C ALA A 43 15.07 15.64 -2.95
N ILE A 44 15.30 14.33 -2.96
CA ILE A 44 16.34 13.68 -3.78
C ILE A 44 15.67 12.82 -4.86
N TYR A 45 16.15 12.97 -6.10
CA TYR A 45 15.83 12.05 -7.18
C TYR A 45 16.61 10.74 -6.97
N PRO A 46 15.96 9.57 -6.82
CA PRO A 46 16.66 8.31 -6.59
C PRO A 46 17.36 7.83 -7.85
N GLN A 47 18.42 7.06 -7.66
CA GLN A 47 19.17 6.46 -8.76
C GLN A 47 18.52 5.16 -9.24
N GLU A 48 18.79 4.79 -10.50
CA GLU A 48 18.35 3.51 -11.04
C GLU A 48 18.87 2.34 -10.18
N GLY A 49 17.98 1.37 -9.89
CA GLY A 49 18.30 0.23 -9.03
C GLY A 49 18.24 0.49 -7.53
N GLN A 50 18.08 1.74 -7.07
CA GLN A 50 17.92 2.03 -5.65
C GLN A 50 16.56 1.53 -5.12
N MET A 51 16.60 0.76 -4.03
CA MET A 51 15.41 0.25 -3.37
C MET A 51 14.87 1.24 -2.33
N ALA A 52 13.55 1.24 -2.09
CA ALA A 52 12.93 2.07 -1.07
C ALA A 52 13.45 1.80 0.36
N ALA A 53 13.99 0.60 0.62
CA ALA A 53 14.62 0.27 1.90
C ALA A 53 16.00 0.92 2.09
N GLN A 54 16.61 1.46 1.03
CA GLN A 54 17.94 2.09 1.02
C GLN A 54 17.83 3.62 1.12
N ALA A 55 16.84 4.12 1.85
CA ALA A 55 16.73 5.54 2.14
C ALA A 55 17.96 6.03 2.94
N LEU A 56 18.46 7.22 2.62
CA LEU A 56 19.54 7.84 3.36
C LEU A 56 19.10 8.15 4.80
N ALA A 57 20.05 8.13 5.74
CA ALA A 57 19.76 8.52 7.13
C ALA A 57 19.18 9.94 7.19
N GLY A 58 18.05 10.10 7.89
CA GLY A 58 17.31 11.36 7.96
C GLY A 58 16.29 11.58 6.83
N TYR A 59 16.21 10.66 5.87
CA TYR A 59 15.25 10.72 4.77
C TYR A 59 14.24 9.55 4.84
N ILE A 60 13.09 9.75 4.19
CA ILE A 60 12.10 8.70 3.94
C ILE A 60 11.91 8.55 2.44
N THR A 61 11.70 7.31 1.98
CA THR A 61 11.27 7.08 0.59
C THR A 61 9.76 7.18 0.49
N LEU A 62 9.29 7.94 -0.49
CA LEU A 62 7.88 8.07 -0.86
C LEU A 62 7.73 7.69 -2.33
N PHE A 63 6.67 6.96 -2.67
CA PHE A 63 6.38 6.61 -4.05
C PHE A 63 5.74 7.78 -4.78
N TRP A 64 6.05 7.92 -6.07
CA TRP A 64 5.44 8.94 -6.93
C TRP A 64 3.91 8.88 -6.89
N GLU A 65 3.37 7.66 -6.93
CA GLU A 65 1.95 7.35 -6.93
C GLU A 65 1.25 7.85 -5.65
N TYR A 66 1.97 8.10 -4.56
CA TYR A 66 1.37 8.73 -3.38
C TYR A 66 0.87 10.13 -3.70
N PHE A 67 1.63 10.89 -4.48
CA PHE A 67 1.28 12.26 -4.84
C PHE A 67 0.31 12.27 -6.02
N ALA A 68 0.58 11.46 -7.04
CA ALA A 68 -0.23 11.42 -8.26
C ALA A 68 -1.64 10.85 -8.01
N ASP A 69 -1.74 9.70 -7.33
CA ASP A 69 -3.01 8.96 -7.16
C ASP A 69 -3.50 8.99 -5.71
N GLY A 70 -2.56 9.04 -4.76
CA GLY A 70 -2.86 8.97 -3.32
C GLY A 70 -3.34 10.28 -2.69
N ASN A 71 -3.29 11.41 -3.41
CA ASN A 71 -3.49 12.76 -2.84
C ASN A 71 -2.70 12.98 -1.55
N PHE A 72 -1.49 12.41 -1.47
CA PHE A 72 -0.63 12.52 -0.32
C PHE A 72 -0.16 13.97 -0.17
N ARG A 73 -0.33 14.52 1.04
CA ARG A 73 0.07 15.87 1.40
C ARG A 73 0.83 15.84 2.71
N LEU A 74 1.80 16.74 2.81
CA LEU A 74 2.57 16.98 4.02
C LEU A 74 2.15 18.33 4.63
N PRO A 75 2.00 18.43 5.96
CA PRO A 75 2.09 17.33 6.93
C PRO A 75 0.96 16.31 6.76
N VAL A 76 1.26 15.03 7.06
CA VAL A 76 0.28 13.94 6.98
C VAL A 76 -0.82 14.09 8.03
N THR A 77 -1.97 13.47 7.79
CA THR A 77 -3.07 13.47 8.76
C THR A 77 -2.75 12.64 9.99
N LYS A 78 -3.33 13.02 11.13
CA LYS A 78 -3.20 12.25 12.38
C LYS A 78 -3.68 10.81 12.20
N PHE A 79 -4.79 10.62 11.49
CA PHE A 79 -5.34 9.30 11.23
C PHE A 79 -4.39 8.42 10.42
N LEU A 80 -3.70 8.95 9.40
CA LEU A 80 -2.68 8.18 8.68
C LEU A 80 -1.56 7.71 9.63
N ILE A 81 -1.06 8.58 10.51
CA ILE A 81 -0.04 8.22 11.51
C ILE A 81 -0.57 7.12 12.45
N GLU A 82 -1.82 7.24 12.92
CA GLU A 82 -2.45 6.25 13.80
C GLU A 82 -2.57 4.88 13.12
N VAL A 83 -2.95 4.83 11.83
CA VAL A 83 -3.00 3.58 11.06
C VAL A 83 -1.61 2.96 10.92
N LEU A 84 -0.60 3.73 10.49
CA LEU A 84 0.77 3.25 10.34
C LEU A 84 1.33 2.71 11.67
N SER A 85 1.08 3.44 12.77
CA SER A 85 1.52 3.07 14.12
C SER A 85 0.83 1.81 14.62
N HIS A 86 -0.48 1.68 14.37
CA HIS A 86 -1.26 0.52 14.79
C HIS A 86 -0.75 -0.77 14.13
N TYR A 87 -0.51 -0.74 12.82
CA TYR A 87 -0.06 -1.91 12.06
C TYR A 87 1.46 -2.09 12.04
N ARG A 88 2.22 -1.14 12.62
CA ARG A 88 3.68 -1.19 12.77
C ARG A 88 4.44 -1.39 11.46
N PHE A 89 4.05 -0.66 10.42
CA PHE A 89 4.83 -0.59 9.19
C PHE A 89 5.14 0.85 8.81
N HIS A 90 6.29 1.04 8.15
CA HIS A 90 6.72 2.35 7.69
C HIS A 90 5.95 2.76 6.44
N LEU A 91 5.74 4.07 6.23
CA LEU A 91 5.02 4.58 5.06
C LEU A 91 5.63 4.10 3.73
N SER A 92 6.95 3.89 3.64
CA SER A 92 7.61 3.34 2.45
C SER A 92 7.29 1.86 2.16
N GLN A 93 6.65 1.15 3.09
CA GLN A 93 6.21 -0.23 2.91
C GLN A 93 4.73 -0.32 2.51
N LEU A 94 4.01 0.80 2.52
CA LEU A 94 2.62 0.87 2.09
C LEU A 94 2.57 0.88 0.56
N HIS A 95 1.62 0.15 0.00
CA HIS A 95 1.31 0.23 -1.42
C HIS A 95 0.45 1.48 -1.68
N PRO A 96 0.62 2.22 -2.79
CA PRO A 96 -0.17 3.43 -3.10
C PRO A 96 -1.68 3.23 -3.00
N VAL A 97 -2.19 2.10 -3.48
CA VAL A 97 -3.62 1.74 -3.32
C VAL A 97 -4.06 1.64 -1.86
N GLY A 98 -3.18 1.18 -0.96
CA GLY A 98 -3.44 1.16 0.47
C GLY A 98 -3.60 2.57 1.04
N LEU A 99 -2.76 3.51 0.61
CA LEU A 99 -2.85 4.91 1.01
C LEU A 99 -4.16 5.56 0.53
N VAL A 100 -4.55 5.33 -0.73
CA VAL A 100 -5.85 5.78 -1.27
C VAL A 100 -7.01 5.29 -0.40
N ARG A 101 -6.99 4.02 0.05
CA ARG A 101 -8.04 3.47 0.91
C ARG A 101 -8.10 4.13 2.28
N ILE A 102 -6.94 4.42 2.89
CA ILE A 102 -6.87 5.16 4.16
C ILE A 102 -7.47 6.56 4.00
N HIS A 103 -7.01 7.33 3.00
CA HIS A 103 -7.49 8.69 2.78
C HIS A 103 -8.96 8.75 2.39
N HIS A 104 -9.43 7.80 1.58
CA HIS A 104 -10.85 7.74 1.24
C HIS A 104 -11.71 7.46 2.48
N PHE A 105 -11.31 6.52 3.33
CA PHE A 105 -12.02 6.28 4.59
C PHE A 105 -12.02 7.53 5.48
N GLU A 106 -10.87 8.20 5.63
CA GLU A 106 -10.76 9.44 6.40
C GLU A 106 -11.70 10.52 5.88
N PHE A 107 -11.70 10.74 4.56
CA PHE A 107 -12.56 11.71 3.89
C PHE A 107 -14.05 11.41 4.13
N LEU A 108 -14.47 10.14 4.03
CA LEU A 108 -15.85 9.74 4.29
C LEU A 108 -16.26 9.96 5.74
N CYS A 109 -15.39 9.65 6.70
CA CYS A 109 -15.66 9.94 8.11
C CYS A 109 -15.87 11.44 8.33
N GLN A 110 -14.96 12.26 7.82
CA GLN A 110 -15.03 13.72 7.95
C GLN A 110 -16.28 14.31 7.31
N SER A 111 -16.68 13.84 6.11
CA SER A 111 -17.89 14.33 5.43
C SER A 111 -19.18 13.99 6.18
N MET A 112 -19.17 12.95 7.01
CA MET A 112 -20.29 12.56 7.87
C MET A 112 -20.21 13.13 9.29
N GLY A 113 -19.24 14.01 9.59
CA GLY A 113 -19.04 14.53 10.95
C GLY A 113 -18.57 13.46 11.95
N ILE A 114 -18.00 12.38 11.45
CA ILE A 114 -17.51 11.24 12.23
C ILE A 114 -15.99 11.36 12.37
N GLN A 115 -15.49 11.17 13.59
CA GLN A 115 -14.04 11.05 13.79
C GLN A 115 -13.52 9.75 13.16
N PRO A 116 -12.53 9.82 12.25
CA PRO A 116 -11.85 8.65 11.73
C PRO A 116 -11.02 8.01 12.84
N MET A 117 -11.13 6.69 13.00
CA MET A 117 -10.41 5.93 14.01
C MET A 117 -10.05 4.55 13.46
N VAL A 118 -8.93 3.98 13.94
CA VAL A 118 -8.38 2.73 13.40
C VAL A 118 -9.30 1.53 13.64
N ASP A 119 -10.00 1.51 14.77
CA ASP A 119 -11.02 0.50 15.10
C ASP A 119 -12.16 0.46 14.08
N ARG A 120 -12.64 1.63 13.63
CA ARG A 120 -13.67 1.76 12.60
C ARG A 120 -13.13 1.36 11.23
N PHE A 121 -11.91 1.76 10.91
CA PHE A 121 -11.25 1.37 9.66
C PHE A 121 -11.14 -0.17 9.55
N GLN A 122 -10.83 -0.84 10.66
CA GLN A 122 -10.73 -2.29 10.75
C GLN A 122 -12.04 -3.04 10.49
N VAL A 123 -13.19 -2.41 10.69
CA VAL A 123 -14.50 -3.01 10.37
C VAL A 123 -14.64 -3.19 8.86
N PHE A 124 -14.14 -2.24 8.07
CA PHE A 124 -14.28 -2.25 6.62
C PHE A 124 -13.10 -2.89 5.91
N TYR A 125 -11.91 -2.81 6.49
CA TYR A 125 -10.67 -3.21 5.85
C TYR A 125 -9.85 -4.18 6.70
N GLN A 126 -9.13 -5.06 6.02
CA GLN A 126 -8.13 -5.96 6.60
C GLN A 126 -6.77 -5.70 5.97
N LEU A 127 -5.72 -5.76 6.79
CA LEU A 127 -4.34 -5.68 6.30
C LEU A 127 -4.07 -6.86 5.36
N HIS A 128 -3.43 -6.57 4.24
CA HIS A 128 -3.03 -7.54 3.23
C HIS A 128 -1.59 -7.25 2.83
N CYS A 129 -0.73 -8.28 2.79
CA CYS A 129 0.64 -8.16 2.33
C CYS A 129 0.81 -8.98 1.05
N SER A 130 1.39 -8.38 0.00
CA SER A 130 1.72 -9.05 -1.24
C SER A 130 3.02 -8.50 -1.80
N LEU A 131 3.92 -9.39 -2.23
CA LEU A 131 5.23 -9.04 -2.79
C LEU A 131 6.04 -8.07 -1.90
N GLY A 132 5.94 -8.23 -0.58
CA GLY A 132 6.66 -7.39 0.39
C GLY A 132 6.04 -6.01 0.66
N PHE A 133 4.89 -5.68 0.04
CA PHE A 133 4.16 -4.44 0.29
C PHE A 133 2.88 -4.67 1.08
N TYR A 134 2.59 -3.76 2.01
CA TYR A 134 1.35 -3.72 2.76
C TYR A 134 0.26 -2.95 2.00
N SER A 135 -0.97 -3.41 2.10
CA SER A 135 -2.17 -2.71 1.62
C SER A 135 -3.37 -3.14 2.46
N PHE A 136 -4.55 -2.69 2.09
CA PHE A 136 -5.79 -2.98 2.79
C PHE A 136 -6.81 -3.55 1.84
N GLN A 137 -7.33 -4.75 2.08
CA GLN A 137 -8.45 -5.28 1.30
C GLN A 137 -9.76 -5.02 2.01
N GLN A 138 -10.84 -4.84 1.25
CA GLN A 138 -12.17 -4.77 1.83
C GLN A 138 -12.48 -6.11 2.51
N ARG A 139 -13.00 -6.08 3.74
CA ARG A 139 -13.51 -7.28 4.39
C ARG A 139 -14.74 -7.74 3.62
N LEU A 140 -14.70 -8.99 3.17
CA LEU A 140 -15.90 -9.63 2.64
C LEU A 140 -16.96 -9.65 3.75
N PRO A 141 -18.25 -9.50 3.40
CA PRO A 141 -19.32 -9.66 4.38
C PRO A 141 -19.15 -11.01 5.08
N ALA A 142 -19.47 -11.05 6.38
CA ALA A 142 -19.50 -12.30 7.14
C ALA A 142 -20.21 -13.36 6.29
N LYS A 143 -19.56 -14.52 6.07
CA LYS A 143 -20.17 -15.62 5.32
C LYS A 143 -21.58 -15.80 5.88
N LYS A 144 -22.59 -15.89 4.97
CA LYS A 144 -24.02 -16.03 5.29
C LYS A 144 -24.39 -17.29 6.11
N ILE A 145 -23.43 -17.94 6.77
CA ILE A 145 -23.61 -19.07 7.68
C ILE A 145 -24.53 -18.69 8.84
N LEU A 146 -24.57 -17.40 9.23
CA LEU A 146 -25.47 -16.90 10.28
C LEU A 146 -26.84 -16.43 9.77
N LEU A 147 -27.09 -16.44 8.46
CA LEU A 147 -28.37 -16.04 7.86
C LEU A 147 -29.24 -17.24 7.48
N VAL A 148 -28.70 -18.45 7.55
CA VAL A 148 -29.49 -19.67 7.43
C VAL A 148 -29.87 -20.08 8.86
N PRO A 149 -31.14 -19.97 9.27
CA PRO A 149 -31.55 -20.49 10.55
C PRO A 149 -31.16 -21.98 10.61
N PRO A 150 -30.62 -22.48 11.74
CA PRO A 150 -30.39 -23.90 11.90
C PRO A 150 -31.69 -24.63 11.55
N LYS A 151 -31.61 -25.66 10.70
CA LYS A 151 -32.77 -26.53 10.47
C LYS A 151 -33.23 -26.98 11.85
N SER A 152 -34.45 -26.60 12.22
CA SER A 152 -35.07 -26.98 13.49
C SER A 152 -34.85 -28.48 13.70
N TYR A 153 -34.41 -28.86 14.91
CA TYR A 153 -34.50 -30.25 15.31
C TYR A 153 -35.97 -30.63 15.19
N HIS A 154 -36.27 -31.56 14.28
CA HIS A 154 -37.61 -32.12 14.20
C HIS A 154 -37.87 -32.88 15.51
N ASP A 155 -39.03 -32.61 16.12
CA ASP A 155 -39.53 -33.30 17.32
C ASP A 155 -39.60 -34.82 17.13
#